data_AF-A0A7L0DBU0-F1
#
_entry.id   AF-A0A7L0DBU0-F1
#
_cell.length_a   1.000
_cell.length_b   1.000
_cell.length_c   1.000
_cell.angle_alpha   90.00
_cell.angle_beta   90.00
_cell.angle_gamma   90.00
#
_symmetry.space_group_name_H-M   'P 1'
#
loop_
_entity.id
_entity.type
_entity.pdbx_description
1 polymer ?
#
loop_
_entity_poly.entity_id
_entity_poly.type
_entity_poly.pdbx_seq_one_letter_code
_entity_poly.pdbx_strand_id
1 'polypeptide(L)'
;QAVTVEVLDRLEQLALVDFRDAEGVERLREAIRFADQLREVDTEGVEPMDSVLEDRCLYLREDDVTEGNCTNELLKNAREKVEEYFVAPPGNIPLPKLEERETFLKGS
;
A
#
# COMPACT_ATOMS: atom_id res chain seq x y z
N GLN A 1 9.76 11.21 16.48
CA GLN A 1 8.31 11.56 16.49
C GLN A 1 7.55 10.53 17.33
N ALA A 2 6.50 10.91 18.08
CA ALA A 2 5.75 9.94 18.89
C ALA A 2 4.76 9.14 18.01
N VAL A 3 4.85 7.81 18.04
CA VAL A 3 3.90 6.91 17.36
C VAL A 3 2.71 6.68 18.29
N THR A 4 1.59 7.35 18.03
CA THR A 4 0.34 7.23 18.80
C THR A 4 -0.55 6.14 18.21
N VAL A 5 -1.53 5.68 19.00
CA VAL A 5 -2.53 4.70 18.53
C VAL A 5 -3.30 5.24 17.33
N GLU A 6 -3.71 6.52 17.36
CA GLU A 6 -4.41 7.16 16.23
C GLU A 6 -3.59 7.15 14.93
N VAL A 7 -2.27 7.35 15.03
CA VAL A 7 -1.36 7.29 13.87
C VAL A 7 -1.28 5.87 13.33
N LEU A 8 -1.18 4.86 14.22
CA LEU A 8 -1.16 3.45 13.82
C LEU A 8 -2.47 3.08 13.11
N ASP A 9 -3.61 3.42 13.69
CA ASP A 9 -4.94 3.15 13.12
C ASP A 9 -5.07 3.77 11.72
N ARG A 10 -4.60 5.01 11.56
CA ARG A 10 -4.64 5.71 10.28
C ARG A 10 -3.72 5.06 9.24
N LEU A 11 -2.53 4.64 9.65
CA LEU A 11 -1.58 3.97 8.76
C LEU A 11 -2.11 2.62 8.30
N GLU A 12 -2.70 1.81 9.17
CA GLU A 12 -3.30 0.53 8.79
C GLU A 12 -4.45 0.72 7.80
N GLN A 13 -5.28 1.74 8.01
CA GLN A 13 -6.38 2.04 7.10
C GLN A 13 -5.90 2.45 5.71
N LEU A 14 -4.81 3.25 5.63
CA LEU A 14 -4.26 3.69 4.36
C LEU A 14 -3.49 2.58 3.65
N ALA A 15 -2.74 1.76 4.40
CA ALA A 15 -1.95 0.66 3.85
C ALA A 15 -2.79 -0.60 3.57
N LEU A 16 -3.98 -0.70 4.16
CA LEU A 16 -4.82 -1.91 4.17
C LEU A 16 -4.08 -3.13 4.76
N VAL A 17 -3.26 -2.90 5.78
CA VAL A 17 -2.44 -3.91 6.47
C VAL A 17 -2.62 -3.73 7.97
N ASP A 18 -2.84 -4.83 8.70
CA ASP A 18 -2.81 -4.84 10.17
C ASP A 18 -1.38 -5.11 10.65
N PHE A 19 -0.84 -4.24 11.51
CA PHE A 19 0.54 -4.34 12.01
C PHE A 19 0.70 -3.81 13.44
N ARG A 20 -0.40 -3.60 14.17
CA ARG A 20 -0.40 -3.10 15.56
C ARG A 20 0.05 -4.13 16.61
N ASP A 21 0.64 -5.24 16.19
CA ASP A 21 1.35 -6.11 17.11
C ASP A 21 2.64 -5.45 17.63
N ALA A 22 3.18 -5.98 18.74
CA ALA A 22 4.35 -5.40 19.39
C ALA A 22 5.58 -5.35 18.46
N GLU A 23 5.74 -6.34 17.59
CA GLU A 23 6.89 -6.45 16.70
C GLU A 23 6.78 -5.43 15.54
N GLY A 24 5.60 -5.29 14.95
CA GLY A 24 5.30 -4.32 13.89
C GLY A 24 5.47 -2.88 14.37
N VAL A 25 4.99 -2.57 15.58
CA VAL A 25 5.15 -1.24 16.17
C VAL A 25 6.61 -0.92 16.47
N GLU A 26 7.39 -1.86 16.99
CA GLU A 26 8.83 -1.64 17.22
C GLU A 26 9.60 -1.46 15.91
N ARG A 27 9.32 -2.27 14.89
CA ARG A 27 9.90 -2.09 13.54
C ARG A 27 9.61 -0.71 12.96
N LEU A 28 8.37 -0.22 13.10
CA LEU A 28 8.01 1.12 12.65
C LEU A 28 8.80 2.20 13.40
N ARG A 29 8.94 2.07 14.73
CA ARG A 29 9.72 3.00 15.56
C ARG A 29 11.20 3.01 15.16
N GLU A 30 11.78 1.84 14.88
CA GLU A 30 13.15 1.71 14.39
C GLU A 30 13.33 2.35 13.02
N ALA A 31 12.41 2.12 12.08
CA ALA A 31 12.45 2.72 10.75
C ALA A 31 12.36 4.25 10.79
N ILE A 32 11.49 4.81 11.63
CA ILE A 32 11.37 6.28 11.82
C ILE A 32 12.67 6.85 12.38
N ARG A 33 13.25 6.21 13.41
CA ARG A 33 14.51 6.64 14.02
C ARG A 33 15.69 6.53 13.05
N PHE A 34 15.69 5.54 12.16
CA PHE A 34 16.68 5.44 11.10
C PHE A 34 16.54 6.59 10.09
N ALA A 35 15.31 6.88 9.65
CA ALA A 35 15.04 7.98 8.72
C ALA A 35 15.29 9.38 9.31
N ASP A 36 15.13 9.55 10.64
CA ASP A 36 15.35 10.82 11.34
C ASP A 36 16.79 11.35 11.14
N GLN A 37 17.78 10.48 10.84
CA GLN A 37 19.16 10.88 10.54
C GLN A 37 19.26 11.81 9.31
N LEU A 38 18.32 11.70 8.36
CA LEU A 38 18.30 12.55 7.17
C LEU A 38 18.04 14.03 7.50
N ARG A 39 17.48 14.33 8.68
CA ARG A 39 17.27 15.72 9.13
C ARG A 39 18.56 16.48 9.45
N GLU A 40 19.68 15.78 9.61
CA GLU A 40 20.99 16.40 9.83
C GLU A 40 21.60 16.97 8.54
N VAL A 41 21.04 16.60 7.38
CA VAL A 41 21.51 17.06 6.07
C VAL A 41 20.81 18.35 5.70
N ASP A 42 21.59 19.40 5.44
CA ASP A 42 21.07 20.66 4.90
C ASP A 42 20.67 20.48 3.43
N THR A 43 19.42 20.80 3.12
CA THR A 43 18.82 20.73 1.79
C THR A 43 18.24 22.09 1.37
N GLU A 44 18.62 23.18 2.05
CA GLU A 44 18.17 24.53 1.69
C GLU A 44 18.62 24.88 0.26
N GLY A 45 17.65 25.26 -0.58
CA GLY A 45 17.90 25.60 -1.99
C GLY A 45 18.20 24.41 -2.91
N VAL A 46 18.07 23.17 -2.42
CA VAL A 46 18.18 21.96 -3.24
C VAL A 46 16.81 21.59 -3.78
N GLU A 47 16.64 21.60 -5.10
CA GLU A 47 15.42 21.14 -5.75
C GLU A 47 15.23 19.62 -5.55
N PRO A 48 14.04 19.13 -5.16
CA PRO A 48 13.77 17.70 -5.04
C PRO A 48 13.92 16.97 -6.39
N MET A 49 14.57 15.81 -6.36
CA MET A 49 14.68 14.95 -7.54
C MET A 49 13.46 14.03 -7.64
N ASP A 50 12.76 14.05 -8.77
CA ASP A 50 11.61 13.17 -9.04
C ASP A 50 12.00 11.92 -9.84
N SER A 51 13.03 12.04 -10.68
CA SER A 51 13.56 11.00 -11.55
C SER A 51 15.05 11.23 -11.81
N VAL A 52 15.82 10.16 -11.96
CA VAL A 52 17.22 10.28 -12.41
C VAL A 52 17.35 10.70 -13.88
N LEU A 53 16.22 10.87 -14.60
CA LEU A 53 16.13 11.17 -16.03
C LEU A 53 15.38 12.47 -16.33
N GLU A 54 15.40 13.45 -15.41
CA GLU A 54 14.68 14.74 -15.53
C GLU A 54 14.93 15.48 -16.85
N ASP A 55 16.13 15.37 -17.44
CA ASP A 55 16.47 16.01 -18.71
C ASP A 55 15.85 15.33 -19.95
N ARG A 56 15.09 14.24 -19.77
CA ARG A 56 14.50 13.50 -20.89
C ARG A 56 13.07 13.92 -21.14
N CYS A 57 12.74 14.03 -22.42
CA CYS A 57 11.35 14.17 -22.84
C CYS A 57 10.53 12.93 -22.45
N LEU A 58 9.26 13.15 -22.12
CA LEU A 58 8.31 12.08 -21.87
C LEU A 58 8.10 11.24 -23.13
N TYR A 59 8.14 9.92 -22.98
CA TYR A 59 7.83 9.00 -24.07
C TYR A 59 6.32 8.88 -24.23
N LEU A 60 5.85 9.18 -25.43
CA LEU A 60 4.47 8.92 -25.82
C LEU A 60 4.35 7.51 -26.38
N ARG A 61 3.24 6.84 -26.05
CA ARG A 61 2.84 5.56 -26.67
C ARG A 61 1.92 5.87 -27.84
N GLU A 62 2.15 5.25 -28.99
CA GLU A 62 1.24 5.30 -30.13
C GLU A 62 -0.15 4.76 -29.75
N ASP A 63 -1.20 5.33 -30.34
CA ASP A 63 -2.61 4.93 -30.10
C ASP A 63 -3.01 3.72 -30.94
N ASP A 64 -2.25 2.64 -30.80
CA ASP A 64 -2.49 1.37 -31.49
C ASP A 64 -3.12 0.35 -30.54
N VAL A 65 -4.03 -0.47 -31.08
CA VAL A 65 -4.63 -1.60 -30.37
C VAL A 65 -3.64 -2.77 -30.39
N THR A 66 -3.15 -3.17 -29.23
CA THR A 66 -2.13 -4.23 -29.09
C THR A 66 -2.68 -5.57 -28.56
N GLU A 67 -3.85 -5.57 -27.93
CA GLU A 67 -4.38 -6.74 -27.21
C GLU A 67 -5.78 -7.13 -27.68
N GLY A 68 -6.10 -8.43 -27.55
CA GLY A 68 -7.40 -9.01 -27.84
C GLY A 68 -7.65 -10.28 -27.02
N ASN A 69 -8.90 -10.75 -27.02
CA ASN A 69 -9.46 -11.98 -26.41
C ASN A 69 -8.51 -12.86 -25.53
N CYS A 70 -8.00 -12.28 -24.43
CA CYS A 70 -7.03 -12.92 -23.53
C CYS A 70 -7.67 -13.35 -22.19
N THR A 71 -9.00 -13.47 -22.16
CA THR A 71 -9.79 -13.78 -20.94
C THR A 71 -9.26 -14.99 -20.18
N ASN A 72 -8.89 -16.07 -20.87
CA ASN A 72 -8.36 -17.28 -20.24
C ASN A 72 -7.04 -17.04 -19.50
N GLU A 73 -6.13 -16.25 -20.08
CA GLU A 73 -4.84 -15.93 -19.45
C GLU A 73 -5.01 -14.95 -18.29
N LEU A 74 -5.87 -13.94 -18.44
CA LEU A 74 -6.17 -12.96 -17.39
C LEU A 74 -6.83 -13.60 -16.16
N LEU A 75 -7.77 -14.53 -16.37
CA LEU A 75 -8.52 -15.20 -15.29
C LEU A 75 -7.81 -16.44 -14.73
N LYS A 76 -6.58 -16.73 -15.16
CA LYS A 76 -5.83 -17.92 -14.72
C LYS A 76 -5.47 -17.87 -13.23
N ASN A 77 -5.16 -16.67 -12.72
CA ASN A 77 -4.78 -16.45 -11.33
C ASN A 77 -5.96 -16.02 -10.44
N ALA A 78 -7.17 -15.94 -10.99
CA ALA A 78 -8.34 -15.56 -10.22
C ALA A 78 -8.63 -16.62 -9.15
N ARG A 79 -8.65 -16.20 -7.88
CA ARG A 79 -9.02 -17.07 -6.75
C ARG A 79 -10.44 -17.61 -6.90
N GLU A 80 -11.37 -16.73 -7.27
CA GLU A 80 -12.76 -17.05 -7.52
C GLU A 80 -13.22 -16.26 -8.75
N LYS A 81 -13.97 -16.93 -9.62
CA LYS A 81 -14.53 -16.35 -10.83
C LYS A 81 -15.91 -16.95 -11.09
N VAL A 82 -16.81 -16.15 -11.62
CA VAL A 82 -18.12 -16.59 -12.10
C VAL A 82 -18.22 -16.11 -13.54
N GLU A 83 -18.40 -17.08 -14.45
CA GLU A 83 -18.27 -16.84 -15.89
C GLU A 83 -16.91 -16.19 -16.21
N GLU A 84 -16.91 -14.99 -16.78
CA GLU A 84 -15.72 -14.23 -17.16
C GLU A 84 -15.43 -13.06 -16.21
N TYR A 85 -16.02 -13.07 -15.00
CA TYR A 85 -15.86 -12.02 -13.99
C TYR A 85 -15.01 -12.48 -12.80
N PHE A 86 -14.17 -11.58 -12.31
CA PHE A 86 -13.54 -11.74 -10.99
C PHE A 86 -14.59 -11.58 -9.89
N VAL A 87 -14.59 -12.50 -8.92
CA VAL A 87 -15.44 -12.37 -7.74
C VAL A 87 -14.65 -11.69 -6.63
N ALA A 88 -15.24 -10.64 -6.07
CA ALA A 88 -14.73 -9.95 -4.89
C ALA A 88 -15.88 -9.77 -3.89
N PRO A 89 -15.59 -9.66 -2.58
CA PRO A 89 -16.56 -9.19 -1.61
C PRO A 89 -17.14 -7.83 -2.04
N PRO A 90 -18.37 -7.49 -1.63
CA PRO A 90 -18.94 -6.17 -1.91
C PRO A 90 -17.95 -5.09 -1.44
N GLY A 91 -17.54 -4.20 -2.35
CA GLY A 91 -16.54 -3.17 -2.06
C GLY A 91 -16.97 -2.22 -0.95
N ASN A 92 -16.01 -1.50 -0.37
CA ASN A 92 -16.24 -0.52 0.69
C ASN A 92 -16.60 -1.12 2.07
N ILE A 93 -16.18 -2.35 2.36
CA ILE A 93 -16.23 -2.91 3.72
C ILE A 93 -15.21 -2.14 4.57
N PRO A 94 -15.65 -1.33 5.56
CA PRO A 94 -14.72 -0.70 6.48
C PRO A 94 -13.92 -1.80 7.18
N LEU A 95 -12.65 -1.54 7.48
CA LEU A 95 -11.93 -2.47 8.34
C LEU A 95 -12.76 -2.68 9.63
N PRO A 96 -12.90 -3.93 10.12
CA PRO A 96 -13.68 -4.20 11.32
C PRO A 96 -13.20 -3.30 12.45
N LYS A 97 -14.14 -2.84 13.29
CA LYS A 97 -13.79 -2.04 14.45
C LYS A 97 -12.82 -2.82 15.34
N LEU A 98 -11.99 -2.12 16.10
CA LEU A 98 -11.01 -2.71 17.01
C LEU A 98 -11.59 -3.85 17.87
N GLU A 99 -12.78 -3.61 18.42
CA GLU A 99 -13.55 -4.56 19.24
C GLU A 99 -13.91 -5.85 18.49
N GLU A 100 -14.16 -5.76 17.18
CA GLU A 100 -14.51 -6.88 16.32
C GLU A 100 -13.24 -7.67 15.91
N ARG A 101 -12.10 -7.00 15.70
CA ARG A 101 -10.83 -7.66 15.32
C ARG A 101 -10.31 -8.62 16.39
N GLU A 102 -10.44 -8.26 17.68
CA GLU A 102 -10.02 -9.15 18.78
C GLU A 102 -10.82 -10.46 18.83
N THR A 103 -12.06 -10.44 18.34
CA THR A 103 -12.92 -11.64 18.31
C THR A 103 -12.53 -12.61 17.21
N PHE A 104 -12.02 -12.13 16.07
CA PHE A 104 -11.50 -12.96 14.99
C PHE A 104 -10.21 -13.70 15.38
N LEU A 105 -9.36 -13.09 16.22
CA LEU A 105 -8.10 -13.70 16.69
C LEU A 105 -8.30 -14.74 17.81
N LYS A 106 -9.37 -14.65 18.59
CA LYS A 106 -9.69 -15.63 19.66
C LYS A 106 -10.40 -16.90 19.14
N GLY A 107 -10.85 -16.89 17.89
CA GLY A 107 -11.52 -18.02 17.24
C GLY A 107 -10.63 -18.87 16.33
N SER A 108 -9.33 -18.58 16.26
CA SER A 108 -8.33 -19.34 15.51
C SER A 108 -7.29 -19.95 16.45
#